data_AF-A0A660U971-F1
#
_entry.id   AF-A0A660U971-F1
#
_cell.length_a   1.000
_cell.length_b   1.000
_cell.length_c   1.000
_cell.angle_alpha   90.00
_cell.angle_beta   90.00
_cell.angle_gamma   90.00
#
_symmetry.space_group_name_H-M   'P 1'
#
loop_
_entity.id
_entity.type
_entity.pdbx_description
1 polymer ?
#
loop_
_entity_poly.entity_id
_entity_poly.type
_entity_poly.pdbx_seq_one_letter_code
_entity_poly.pdbx_strand_id
1 'polypeptide(L)'
;MDLAERVRLENDIVEVISEYGVVLRRSGKSYRGLCPFHNDRNPSFFVSPDKQLFYCFGCGVGGTVIHFVMRYEGISFSEALKKLA
;
A
#
# COMPACT_ATOMS: atom_id res chain seq x y z
N MET A 1 -16.35 15.30 -4.53
CA MET A 1 -15.59 14.23 -3.88
C MET A 1 -16.28 12.92 -4.19
N ASP A 2 -15.64 12.07 -4.98
CA ASP A 2 -16.18 10.75 -5.30
C ASP A 2 -15.89 9.74 -4.18
N LEU A 3 -16.52 8.57 -4.24
CA LEU A 3 -16.37 7.51 -3.23
C LEU A 3 -14.90 7.07 -3.08
N ALA A 4 -14.18 6.92 -4.19
CA ALA A 4 -12.82 6.41 -4.17
C ALA A 4 -11.84 7.43 -3.57
N GLU A 5 -12.06 8.72 -3.83
CA GLU A 5 -11.32 9.81 -3.21
C GLU A 5 -11.54 9.83 -1.69
N ARG A 6 -12.78 9.65 -1.22
CA ARG A 6 -13.08 9.56 0.22
C ARG A 6 -12.38 8.40 0.89
N VAL A 7 -12.55 7.19 0.34
CA VAL A 7 -11.91 5.99 0.86
C VAL A 7 -10.38 6.16 0.94
N ARG A 8 -9.77 6.81 -0.06
CA ARG A 8 -8.32 7.08 -0.04
C ARG A 8 -7.89 8.08 1.03
N LEU A 9 -8.73 9.04 1.40
CA LEU A 9 -8.40 10.05 2.41
C LEU A 9 -8.63 9.56 3.84
N GLU A 10 -9.57 8.63 4.03
CA GLU A 10 -9.90 8.04 5.34
C GLU A 10 -8.99 6.88 5.75
N ASN A 11 -8.20 6.33 4.81
CA ASN A 11 -7.33 5.19 5.05
C ASN A 11 -5.86 5.59 4.88
N ASP A 12 -5.13 5.73 5.98
CA ASP A 12 -3.68 5.96 5.91
C ASP A 12 -2.96 4.73 5.36
N ILE A 13 -2.19 4.93 4.29
CA ILE A 13 -1.54 3.83 3.59
C ILE A 13 -0.48 3.10 4.44
N VAL A 14 0.18 3.77 5.39
CA VAL A 14 1.19 3.13 6.25
C VAL A 14 0.49 2.24 7.27
N GLU A 15 -0.58 2.73 7.88
CA GLU A 15 -1.39 1.97 8.83
C GLU A 15 -1.97 0.73 8.18
N VAL A 16 -2.70 0.89 7.07
CA VAL A 16 -3.32 -0.24 6.37
C VAL A 16 -2.26 -1.27 5.96
N ILE A 17 -1.17 -0.87 5.31
CA ILE A 17 -0.12 -1.82 4.90
C ILE A 17 0.47 -2.58 6.10
N SER A 18 0.62 -1.91 7.25
CA SER A 18 1.14 -2.52 8.47
C SER A 18 0.17 -3.55 9.07
N GLU A 19 -1.15 -3.31 8.98
CA GLU A 19 -2.19 -4.25 9.41
C GLU A 19 -2.17 -5.57 8.60
N TYR A 20 -1.79 -5.50 7.32
CA TYR A 20 -1.55 -6.69 6.49
C TYR A 20 -0.22 -7.41 6.81
N GLY A 21 0.42 -7.07 7.92
CA GLY A 21 1.63 -7.74 8.43
C GLY A 21 2.92 -7.37 7.69
N VAL A 22 2.89 -6.34 6.85
CA VAL A 22 4.11 -5.86 6.17
C VAL A 22 4.92 -5.04 7.16
N VAL A 23 6.09 -5.57 7.55
CA VAL A 23 6.99 -4.88 8.48
C VAL A 23 7.66 -3.70 7.78
N LEU A 24 7.26 -2.50 8.17
CA LEU A 24 7.79 -1.23 7.67
C LEU A 24 8.76 -0.60 8.67
N ARG A 25 9.89 -0.09 8.17
CA ARG A 25 10.88 0.68 8.94
C ARG A 25 11.02 2.07 8.33
N ARG A 26 11.20 3.08 9.17
CA ARG A 26 11.38 4.47 8.73
C ARG A 26 12.68 4.62 7.92
N SER A 27 12.59 5.32 6.80
CA SER A 27 13.71 5.61 5.89
C SER A 27 13.56 7.04 5.36
N GLY A 28 14.19 8.00 6.05
CA GLY A 28 14.01 9.42 5.76
C GLY A 28 12.56 9.87 6.02
N LYS A 29 11.89 10.39 4.98
CA LYS A 29 10.47 10.80 5.03
C LYS A 29 9.49 9.68 4.69
N SER A 30 10.00 8.53 4.25
CA SER A 30 9.20 7.38 3.81
C SER A 30 9.40 6.20 4.76
N TYR A 31 8.67 5.13 4.50
CA TYR A 31 8.86 3.82 5.09
C TYR A 31 9.38 2.84 4.05
N ARG A 32 10.06 1.80 4.52
CA ARG A 32 10.72 0.77 3.71
C ARG A 32 10.51 -0.60 4.33
N GLY A 33 10.27 -1.62 3.52
CA GLY A 33 10.09 -3.01 3.95
C GLY A 33 10.39 -4.01 2.84
N LEU A 34 10.20 -5.30 3.14
CA LEU A 34 10.16 -6.35 2.11
C LEU A 34 8.86 -6.24 1.33
N CYS A 35 8.91 -6.52 0.04
CA CYS A 35 7.72 -6.46 -0.79
C CYS A 35 6.87 -7.73 -0.59
N PRO A 36 5.57 -7.60 -0.31
CA PRO A 36 4.69 -8.76 -0.17
C PRO A 36 4.32 -9.39 -1.53
N PHE A 37 4.67 -8.74 -2.65
CA PHE A 37 4.22 -9.12 -3.99
C PHE A 37 5.27 -9.85 -4.83
N HIS A 38 6.51 -9.98 -4.34
CA HIS A 38 7.55 -10.78 -4.98
C HIS A 38 8.55 -11.28 -3.95
N ASN A 39 9.18 -12.42 -4.23
CA ASN A 39 10.08 -13.09 -3.30
C ASN A 39 11.53 -12.57 -3.45
N ASP A 40 11.83 -11.45 -2.80
CA ASP A 40 13.19 -10.89 -2.68
C ASP A 40 13.55 -10.65 -1.21
N ARG A 41 14.86 -10.71 -0.91
CA ARG A 41 15.44 -10.41 0.40
C ARG A 41 15.83 -8.94 0.55
N ASN A 42 15.85 -8.17 -0.54
CA ASN A 42 16.11 -6.74 -0.46
C ASN A 42 14.85 -5.99 -0.08
N PRO A 43 14.90 -5.09 0.93
CA PRO A 43 13.79 -4.22 1.29
C PRO A 43 13.61 -3.10 0.24
N SER A 44 12.95 -3.47 -0.85
CA SER A 44 12.71 -2.66 -2.05
C SER A 44 11.31 -2.02 -2.07
N PHE A 45 10.47 -2.32 -1.07
CA PHE A 45 9.12 -1.79 -0.94
C PHE A 45 9.13 -0.50 -0.14
N PHE A 46 8.70 0.61 -0.75
CA PHE A 46 8.65 1.93 -0.15
C PHE A 46 7.22 2.44 -0.03
N VAL A 47 6.92 3.11 1.08
CA VAL A 47 5.62 3.73 1.35
C VAL A 47 5.85 5.21 1.71
N SER A 48 5.16 6.11 1.01
CA SER A 48 5.29 7.56 1.15
C SER A 48 4.03 8.09 1.86
N PRO A 49 4.10 8.48 3.14
CA PRO A 49 2.93 8.93 3.90
C PRO A 49 2.37 10.25 3.36
N ASP A 50 3.24 11.16 2.93
CA ASP A 50 2.89 12.44 2.32
C ASP A 50 2.15 12.28 0.99
N LYS A 51 2.52 11.27 0.20
CA LYS A 51 1.91 11.02 -1.12
C LYS A 51 0.74 10.04 -1.04
N GLN A 52 0.58 9.31 0.07
CA GLN A 52 -0.36 8.20 0.22
C GLN A 52 -0.19 7.16 -0.91
N LEU A 53 1.07 6.79 -1.17
CA LEU A 53 1.47 5.86 -2.23
C LEU A 53 2.50 4.84 -1.75
N PHE A 54 2.47 3.64 -2.34
CA PHE A 54 3.54 2.66 -2.25
C PHE A 54 4.17 2.41 -3.62
N TYR A 55 5.43 1.99 -3.61
CA TYR A 55 6.13 1.52 -4.79
C TYR A 55 7.23 0.53 -4.40
N CYS A 56 7.32 -0.56 -5.16
CA CYS A 56 8.41 -1.51 -5.04
C CYS A 56 9.43 -1.30 -6.16
N PHE A 57 10.65 -0.88 -5.82
CA PHE A 57 11.72 -0.70 -6.79
C PHE A 57 12.30 -2.02 -7.34
N GLY A 58 11.94 -3.17 -6.75
CA GLY A 58 12.39 -4.49 -7.22
C GLY A 58 11.52 -5.06 -8.34
N CYS A 59 10.18 -4.95 -8.22
CA CYS A 59 9.24 -5.54 -9.18
C CYS A 59 8.31 -4.52 -9.88
N GLY A 60 8.41 -3.24 -9.54
CA GLY A 60 7.67 -2.16 -10.20
C GLY A 60 6.20 -2.01 -9.76
N VAL A 61 5.69 -2.87 -8.87
CA VAL A 61 4.33 -2.73 -8.35
C VAL A 61 4.22 -1.47 -7.49
N GLY A 62 3.15 -0.71 -7.68
CA GLY A 62 2.89 0.50 -6.93
C GLY A 62 1.44 0.96 -7.07
N GLY A 63 1.07 1.95 -6.26
CA GLY A 63 -0.25 2.56 -6.28
C GLY A 63 -0.67 3.10 -4.92
N THR A 64 -1.97 3.32 -4.78
CA THR A 64 -2.61 3.79 -3.55
C THR A 64 -2.95 2.63 -2.61
N VAL A 65 -3.50 2.94 -1.43
CA VAL A 65 -4.02 1.94 -0.48
C VAL A 65 -5.01 0.97 -1.12
N ILE A 66 -5.88 1.44 -2.02
CA ILE A 66 -6.83 0.59 -2.76
C ILE A 66 -6.08 -0.41 -3.65
N HIS A 67 -5.06 0.05 -4.39
CA HIS A 67 -4.26 -0.82 -5.26
C HIS A 67 -3.50 -1.88 -4.45
N PHE A 68 -3.06 -1.53 -3.24
CA PHE A 68 -2.42 -2.46 -2.33
C PHE A 68 -3.41 -3.57 -1.94
N VAL A 69 -4.58 -3.22 -1.40
CA VAL A 69 -5.61 -4.18 -0.97
C VAL A 69 -6.08 -5.06 -2.13
N MET A 70 -6.35 -4.48 -3.30
CA MET A 70 -6.70 -5.24 -4.50
C MET A 70 -5.68 -6.32 -4.83
N ARG A 71 -4.38 -5.96 -4.81
CA ARG A 71 -3.32 -6.90 -5.18
C ARG A 71 -3.02 -7.91 -4.09
N TYR A 72 -3.09 -7.49 -2.83
CA TYR A 72 -2.77 -8.35 -1.69
C TYR A 72 -3.84 -9.42 -1.50
N GLU A 73 -5.12 -9.06 -1.67
CA GLU A 73 -6.23 -9.99 -1.52
C GLU A 73 -6.70 -10.64 -2.83
N GLY A 74 -6.23 -10.15 -3.99
CA GLY A 74 -6.67 -10.65 -5.29
C GLY A 74 -8.12 -10.28 -5.63
N ILE A 75 -8.58 -9.11 -5.17
CA ILE A 75 -9.96 -8.65 -5.31
C ILE A 75 -10.10 -7.49 -6.30
N SER A 76 -11.31 -7.28 -6.79
CA SER A 76 -11.65 -6.18 -7.70
C SER A 76 -11.63 -4.81 -7.00
N PHE A 77 -11.62 -3.75 -7.79
CA PHE A 77 -11.64 -2.37 -7.29
C PHE A 77 -12.88 -2.08 -6.42
N SER A 78 -14.05 -2.56 -6.83
CA SER A 78 -15.30 -2.35 -6.09
C SER A 78 -15.32 -3.11 -4.76
N GLU A 79 -14.72 -4.30 -4.70
CA GLU A 79 -14.56 -5.06 -3.46
C GLU A 79 -13.58 -4.36 -2.51
N ALA A 80 -12.43 -3.89 -3.03
CA ALA A 80 -11.47 -3.14 -2.24
C ALA A 80 -12.05 -1.83 -1.69
N LEU A 81 -12.87 -1.11 -2.48
CA LEU A 81 -13.61 0.05 -2.00
C LEU A 81 -14.56 -0.32 -0.85
N LYS A 82 -15.33 -1.41 -0.98
CA LYS A 82 -16.24 -1.85 0.10
C LYS A 82 -15.52 -2.24 1.38
N LYS A 83 -14.30 -2.77 1.26
CA LYS A 83 -13.50 -3.24 2.40
C LYS A 83 -12.81 -2.10 3.15
N LEU A 84 -12.49 -1.01 2.46
CA LEU A 84 -11.84 0.18 3.00
C LEU A 84 -12.84 1.29 3.38
N ALA A 85 -14.12 1.14 3.07
CA ALA A 85 -15.17 2.13 3.33
C ALA A 85 -15.80 1.98 4.72
#